data_AF-A0A9Q0YLS9-F1
#
_entry.id   AF-A0A9Q0YLS9-F1
#
_cell.length_a   1.000
_cell.length_b   1.000
_cell.length_c   1.000
_cell.angle_alpha   90.00
_cell.angle_beta   90.00
_cell.angle_gamma   90.00
#
_symmetry.space_group_name_H-M   'P 1'
#
loop_
_entity.id
_entity.type
_entity.pdbx_description
1 polymer ?
#
loop_
_entity_poly.entity_id
_entity_poly.type
_entity_poly.pdbx_seq_one_letter_code
_entity_poly.pdbx_strand_id
1 'polypeptide(L)'
;MQTSHAESFNASYLVNNLVSPVRFYDAVRKIPSKAIVIEIAPHGLMQALLKRSLHAESDYISLMSRKESDNLHYFLSNIGKLFSLGLPLDLKKMYPPIEYPLGAGTPMLSPGIKWDHSKKWVVPSWDEFMPERTVSFNEISKYSDTLTFAT
;
A
#
# COMPACT_ATOMS: atom_id res chain seq x y z
N MET A 1 30.79 22.44 34.19
CA MET A 1 30.42 21.03 34.43
C MET A 1 29.50 20.60 33.30
N GLN A 2 30.02 19.83 32.36
CA GLN A 2 29.28 19.38 31.17
C GLN A 2 28.53 18.11 31.59
N THR A 3 27.22 18.20 31.81
CA THR A 3 26.43 17.06 32.27
C THR A 3 26.31 16.04 31.14
N SER A 4 26.62 14.78 31.47
CA SER A 4 26.51 13.64 30.58
C SER A 4 25.10 13.58 29.98
N HIS A 5 25.06 13.23 28.71
CA HIS A 5 23.85 13.11 27.92
C HIS A 5 22.86 12.14 28.58
N ALA A 6 21.57 12.32 28.28
CA ALA A 6 20.49 11.51 28.80
C ALA A 6 20.66 10.02 28.43
N GLU A 7 21.41 9.28 29.25
CA GLU A 7 21.65 7.85 29.09
C GLU A 7 20.43 7.01 29.52
N SER A 8 19.56 7.57 30.37
CA SER A 8 18.36 6.89 30.86
C SER A 8 17.19 7.86 31.11
N PHE A 9 15.96 7.34 30.99
CA PHE A 9 14.73 8.06 31.33
C PHE A 9 14.49 7.99 32.85
N ASN A 10 15.01 8.95 33.60
CA ASN A 10 14.95 9.00 35.06
C ASN A 10 14.37 10.34 35.57
N ALA A 11 14.17 10.45 36.89
CA ALA A 11 13.62 11.66 37.49
C ALA A 11 14.46 12.91 37.18
N SER A 12 15.80 12.79 37.20
CA SER A 12 16.70 13.88 36.86
C SER A 12 16.56 14.32 35.40
N TYR A 13 16.35 13.39 34.46
CA TYR A 13 16.07 13.70 33.05
C TYR A 13 14.75 14.49 32.90
N LEU A 14 13.68 14.06 33.58
CA LEU A 14 12.39 14.75 33.53
C LEU A 14 12.48 16.16 34.10
N VAL A 15 13.16 16.34 35.25
CA VAL A 15 13.42 17.67 35.82
C VAL A 15 14.24 18.51 34.84
N ASN A 16 15.30 17.95 34.26
CA ASN A 16 16.13 18.66 33.29
C ASN A 16 15.34 19.05 32.03
N ASN A 17 14.47 18.18 31.52
CA ASN A 17 13.59 18.48 30.38
C ASN A 17 12.63 19.62 30.67
N LEU A 18 12.14 19.72 31.92
CA LEU A 18 11.24 20.79 32.35
C LEU A 18 11.94 22.14 32.49
N VAL A 19 13.16 22.16 33.06
CA VAL A 19 13.86 23.42 33.39
C VAL A 19 14.81 23.90 32.31
N SER A 20 15.24 23.03 31.40
CA SER A 20 16.18 23.38 30.32
C SER A 20 15.46 23.74 29.02
N PRO A 21 16.05 24.58 28.16
CA PRO A 21 15.51 24.84 26.82
C PRO A 21 15.38 23.57 25.98
N VAL A 22 14.25 23.41 25.30
CA VAL A 22 14.00 22.29 24.38
C VAL A 22 14.77 22.49 23.08
N ARG A 23 15.76 21.64 22.82
CA ARG A 23 16.62 21.70 21.62
C ARG A 23 15.97 21.04 20.39
N PHE A 24 14.77 21.49 20.03
CA PHE A 24 13.95 20.88 18.97
C PHE A 24 14.62 20.93 17.59
N TYR A 25 15.13 22.10 17.19
CA TYR A 25 15.75 22.29 15.87
C TYR A 25 16.98 21.39 15.64
N ASP A 26 17.83 21.24 16.67
CA ASP A 26 19.01 20.37 16.62
C ASP A 26 18.64 18.89 16.44
N ALA A 27 17.47 18.47 16.95
CA ALA A 27 16.96 17.12 16.79
C ALA A 27 16.37 16.92 15.38
N VAL A 28 15.57 17.87 14.89
CA VAL A 28 14.93 17.79 13.56
C VAL A 28 15.97 17.73 12.44
N ARG A 29 17.09 18.45 12.56
CA ARG A 29 18.20 18.40 11.58
C ARG A 29 18.88 17.04 11.43
N LYS A 30 18.65 16.11 12.37
CA LYS A 30 19.19 14.74 12.31
C LYS A 30 18.24 13.78 11.59
N ILE A 31 17.02 14.20 11.28
CA ILE A 31 16.06 13.38 10.53
C ILE A 31 16.58 13.24 9.09
N PRO A 32 16.67 12.02 8.54
CA PRO A 32 17.20 11.82 7.18
C PRO A 32 16.26 12.38 6.11
N SER A 33 16.79 12.56 4.90
CA SER A 33 15.97 12.83 3.71
C SER A 33 15.00 11.68 3.42
N LYS A 34 13.86 11.98 2.79
CA LYS A 34 12.80 10.99 2.46
C LYS A 34 12.22 10.29 3.70
N ALA A 35 12.25 10.97 4.85
CA ALA A 35 11.63 10.47 6.07
C ALA A 35 10.13 10.79 6.07
N ILE A 36 9.35 9.90 6.69
CA ILE A 36 7.93 10.11 6.96
C ILE A 36 7.80 10.48 8.43
N VAL A 37 7.50 11.75 8.70
CA VAL A 37 7.42 12.30 10.06
C VAL A 37 5.96 12.30 10.52
N ILE A 38 5.70 11.58 11.61
CA ILE A 38 4.35 11.45 12.19
C ILE A 38 4.27 12.27 13.47
N GLU A 39 3.39 13.26 13.52
CA GLU A 39 3.11 14.02 14.74
C GLU A 39 2.03 13.33 15.59
N ILE A 40 2.43 12.85 16.77
CA ILE A 40 1.56 12.26 17.78
C ILE A 40 1.15 13.36 18.76
N ALA A 41 0.03 14.02 18.45
CA ALA A 41 -0.53 15.09 19.26
C ALA A 41 -2.03 15.24 18.99
N PRO A 42 -2.81 15.83 19.91
CA PRO A 42 -4.23 16.12 19.69
C PRO A 42 -4.47 17.20 18.61
N HIS A 43 -3.42 17.86 18.14
CA HIS A 43 -3.46 18.78 17.01
C HIS A 43 -2.06 18.93 16.40
N GLY A 44 -1.95 18.88 15.07
CA GLY A 44 -0.73 19.13 14.29
C GLY A 44 -0.19 20.57 14.37
N LEU A 45 0.29 21.00 15.54
CA LEU A 45 0.80 22.35 15.77
C LEU A 45 2.18 22.58 15.14
N MET A 46 3.01 21.54 15.04
CA MET A 46 4.40 21.69 14.60
C MET A 46 4.56 21.67 13.09
N GLN A 47 3.46 21.51 12.34
CA GLN A 47 3.47 21.46 10.88
C GLN A 47 4.24 22.62 10.24
N ALA A 48 3.98 23.86 10.66
CA ALA A 48 4.61 25.04 10.08
C ALA A 48 6.12 25.11 10.37
N LEU A 49 6.54 24.65 11.56
CA LEU A 49 7.94 24.62 11.98
C LEU A 49 8.72 23.48 11.30
N LEU A 50 8.11 22.30 11.25
CA LEU A 50 8.70 21.10 10.65
C LEU A 50 8.83 21.24 9.14
N LYS A 51 7.84 21.80 8.43
CA LYS A 51 7.94 22.03 6.98
C LYS A 51 9.11 22.93 6.57
N ARG A 52 9.57 23.82 7.46
CA ARG A 52 10.73 24.70 7.21
C ARG A 52 12.06 24.05 7.58
N SER A 53 12.04 23.02 8.41
CA SER A 53 13.22 22.43 9.03
C SER A 53 13.56 21.05 8.47
N LEU A 54 12.58 20.34 7.91
CA LEU A 54 12.74 19.04 7.25
C LEU A 54 13.29 19.20 5.84
N HIS A 55 13.86 18.11 5.31
CA HIS A 55 14.23 18.01 3.91
C HIS A 55 13.00 18.12 3.00
N ALA A 56 13.18 18.68 1.80
CA ALA A 56 12.09 18.90 0.84
C ALA A 56 11.39 17.61 0.38
N GLU A 57 12.11 16.49 0.39
CA GLU A 57 11.60 15.16 0.02
C GLU A 57 10.98 14.39 1.20
N SER A 58 10.93 14.99 2.40
CA SER A 58 10.33 14.35 3.58
C SER A 58 8.85 14.70 3.71
N ASP A 59 8.04 13.69 4.04
CA ASP A 59 6.61 13.86 4.29
C ASP A 59 6.34 14.15 5.77
N TYR A 60 5.31 14.97 6.02
CA TYR A 60 4.84 15.26 7.36
C TYR A 60 3.34 14.94 7.46
N ILE A 61 2.96 14.15 8.46
CA ILE A 61 1.59 13.71 8.71
C ILE A 61 1.23 13.95 10.17
N SER A 62 0.17 14.71 10.43
CA SER A 62 -0.44 14.85 11.75
C SER A 62 -1.61 13.89 11.93
N LEU A 63 -1.75 13.30 13.11
CA LEU A 63 -2.82 12.32 13.37
C LEU A 63 -4.16 12.96 13.75
N MET A 64 -4.15 14.16 14.32
CA MET A 64 -5.35 14.88 14.76
C MET A 64 -5.29 16.36 14.40
N SER A 65 -6.46 16.99 14.29
CA SER A 65 -6.62 18.41 13.99
C SER A 65 -7.79 19.02 14.77
N ARG A 66 -7.50 20.08 15.54
CA ARG A 66 -8.53 20.90 16.21
C ARG A 66 -9.47 21.62 15.24
N LYS A 67 -9.09 21.73 13.96
CA LYS A 67 -9.91 22.38 12.91
C LYS A 67 -10.93 21.42 12.31
N GLU A 68 -10.76 20.11 12.52
CA GLU A 68 -11.63 19.09 11.97
C GLU A 68 -12.75 18.75 12.95
N SER A 69 -13.97 18.68 12.42
CA SER A 69 -15.15 18.26 13.19
C SER A 69 -15.13 16.76 13.49
N ASP A 70 -14.62 15.96 12.55
CA ASP A 70 -14.47 14.51 12.69
C ASP A 70 -12.99 14.11 12.66
N ASN A 71 -12.41 14.00 13.85
CA ASN A 71 -11.02 13.58 14.00
C ASN A 71 -10.81 12.09 13.73
N LEU A 72 -11.85 11.24 13.80
CA LEU A 72 -11.72 9.83 13.45
C LEU A 72 -11.54 9.69 11.94
N HIS A 73 -12.38 10.36 11.16
CA HIS A 73 -12.23 10.40 9.71
C HIS A 73 -10.88 11.01 9.30
N TYR A 74 -10.47 12.12 9.94
CA TYR A 74 -9.16 12.74 9.70
C TYR A 74 -8.00 11.78 9.98
N PHE A 75 -8.05 11.09 11.12
CA PHE A 75 -7.06 10.09 11.50
C PHE A 75 -6.98 8.95 10.49
N LEU A 76 -8.11 8.30 10.17
CA LEU A 76 -8.16 7.21 9.19
C LEU A 76 -7.71 7.64 7.79
N SER A 77 -8.04 8.86 7.37
CA SER A 77 -7.56 9.43 6.11
C SER A 77 -6.03 9.54 6.09
N ASN A 78 -5.42 9.97 7.20
CA ASN A 78 -3.97 10.09 7.30
C ASN A 78 -3.28 8.72 7.46
N ILE A 79 -3.93 7.73 8.07
CA ILE A 79 -3.49 6.32 8.02
C ILE A 79 -3.46 5.83 6.55
N GLY A 80 -4.48 6.14 5.74
CA GLY A 80 -4.50 5.83 4.31
C GLY A 80 -3.36 6.52 3.52
N LYS A 81 -3.00 7.76 3.88
CA LYS A 81 -1.83 8.44 3.31
C LYS A 81 -0.53 7.73 3.68
N LEU A 82 -0.36 7.30 4.94
CA LEU A 82 0.82 6.53 5.35
C LEU A 82 0.95 5.23 4.53
N PHE A 83 -0.14 4.53 4.28
CA PHE A 83 -0.14 3.34 3.41
C PHE A 83 0.28 3.69 1.97
N SER A 84 -0.22 4.80 1.43
CA SER A 84 0.13 5.29 0.09
C SER A 84 1.61 5.69 -0.05
N LEU A 85 2.23 6.12 1.05
CA LEU A 85 3.68 6.38 1.14
C LEU A 85 4.52 5.10 1.30
N GLY A 86 3.90 3.93 1.30
CA GLY A 86 4.57 2.63 1.35
C GLY A 86 4.76 2.04 2.74
N LEU A 87 4.15 2.60 3.79
CA LEU A 87 4.19 1.96 5.11
C LEU A 87 3.32 0.70 5.13
N PRO A 88 3.84 -0.45 5.61
CA PRO A 88 3.01 -1.61 5.88
C PRO A 88 2.15 -1.35 7.13
N LEU A 89 0.84 -1.26 6.96
CA LEU A 89 -0.10 -1.01 8.06
C LEU A 89 -0.99 -2.24 8.29
N ASP A 90 -1.02 -2.72 9.54
CA ASP A 90 -1.97 -3.73 9.98
C ASP A 90 -3.16 -3.08 10.67
N LEU A 91 -4.24 -2.89 9.92
CA LEU A 91 -5.46 -2.25 10.42
C LEU A 91 -6.32 -3.20 11.27
N LYS A 92 -6.03 -4.50 11.32
CA LYS A 92 -6.88 -5.48 12.03
C LYS A 92 -6.98 -5.22 13.53
N LYS A 93 -5.99 -4.52 14.11
CA LYS A 93 -5.98 -4.16 15.53
C LYS A 93 -6.86 -2.94 15.86
N MET A 94 -7.36 -2.23 14.85
CA MET A 94 -8.13 -1.00 15.03
C MET A 94 -9.63 -1.25 15.18
N TYR A 95 -10.11 -2.44 14.86
CA TYR A 95 -11.52 -2.83 14.97
C TYR A 95 -11.63 -4.23 15.56
N PRO A 96 -12.79 -4.60 16.12
CA PRO A 96 -13.00 -5.94 16.67
C PRO A 96 -12.67 -7.04 15.66
N PRO A 97 -12.17 -8.20 16.11
CA PRO A 97 -11.84 -9.30 15.22
C PRO A 97 -13.09 -9.76 14.44
N ILE A 98 -12.90 -10.08 13.16
CA ILE A 98 -13.94 -10.62 12.30
C ILE A 98 -14.03 -12.14 12.50
N GLU A 99 -15.24 -12.65 12.65
CA GLU A 99 -15.52 -14.09 12.74
C GLU A 99 -15.57 -14.74 11.35
N TYR A 100 -15.06 -15.97 11.26
CA TYR A 100 -15.05 -16.77 10.04
C TYR A 100 -15.79 -18.10 10.27
N PRO A 101 -16.42 -18.70 9.24
CA PRO A 101 -16.46 -18.27 7.83
C PRO A 101 -17.34 -17.03 7.62
N LEU A 102 -17.09 -16.32 6.52
CA LEU A 102 -17.90 -15.16 6.15
C LEU A 102 -19.30 -15.62 5.71
N GLY A 103 -20.30 -14.74 5.86
CA GLY A 103 -21.67 -15.00 5.47
C GLY A 103 -21.82 -15.25 3.96
N ALA A 104 -22.80 -16.10 3.59
CA ALA A 104 -23.17 -16.32 2.20
C ALA A 104 -23.54 -14.99 1.52
N GLY A 105 -23.09 -14.79 0.28
CA GLY A 105 -23.27 -13.54 -0.46
C GLY A 105 -22.13 -12.52 -0.29
N THR A 106 -21.09 -12.82 0.50
CA THR A 106 -19.86 -12.02 0.51
C THR A 106 -19.29 -11.92 -0.91
N PRO A 107 -19.06 -10.71 -1.46
CA PRO A 107 -18.55 -10.54 -2.82
C PRO A 107 -17.21 -11.23 -3.06
N MET A 108 -17.04 -11.79 -4.27
CA MET A 108 -15.76 -12.36 -4.69
C MET A 108 -14.71 -11.27 -4.89
N LEU A 109 -13.49 -11.51 -4.39
CA LEU A 109 -12.35 -10.61 -4.62
C LEU A 109 -11.73 -10.78 -6.01
N SER A 110 -11.81 -11.98 -6.60
CA SER A 110 -11.10 -12.31 -7.84
C SER A 110 -11.39 -11.38 -9.03
N PRO A 111 -12.63 -10.90 -9.28
CA PRO A 111 -12.89 -10.03 -10.43
C PRO A 111 -12.33 -8.61 -10.26
N GLY A 112 -12.08 -8.19 -9.01
CA GLY A 112 -11.56 -6.87 -8.65
C GLY A 112 -10.05 -6.71 -8.86
N ILE A 113 -9.32 -7.82 -8.92
CA ILE A 113 -7.87 -7.80 -9.14
C ILE A 113 -7.59 -7.57 -10.62
N LYS A 114 -6.77 -6.56 -10.91
CA LYS A 114 -6.32 -6.23 -12.27
C LYS A 114 -4.82 -6.37 -12.35
N TRP A 115 -4.34 -6.83 -13.51
CA TRP A 115 -2.93 -6.96 -13.83
C TRP A 115 -2.60 -6.10 -15.04
N ASP A 116 -1.34 -5.68 -15.16
CA ASP A 116 -0.85 -5.05 -16.37
C ASP A 116 -0.69 -6.11 -17.49
N HIS A 117 -1.67 -6.15 -18.40
CA HIS A 117 -1.67 -7.04 -19.57
C HIS A 117 -1.02 -6.40 -20.80
N SER A 118 -0.19 -5.37 -20.64
CA SER A 118 0.54 -4.74 -21.76
C SER A 118 1.45 -5.72 -22.51
N LYS A 119 1.99 -6.71 -21.80
CA LYS A 119 2.85 -7.76 -22.38
C LYS A 119 1.99 -8.90 -22.92
N LYS A 120 2.28 -9.30 -24.16
CA LYS A 120 1.67 -10.46 -24.81
C LYS A 120 2.64 -11.63 -24.77
N TRP A 121 2.10 -12.82 -24.54
CA TRP A 121 2.83 -14.07 -24.59
C TRP A 121 2.47 -14.79 -25.89
N VAL A 122 3.43 -15.51 -26.47
CA VAL A 122 3.17 -16.34 -27.66
C VAL A 122 2.23 -17.46 -27.25
N VAL A 123 1.11 -17.57 -27.95
CA VAL A 123 0.17 -18.68 -27.82
C VAL A 123 0.24 -19.46 -29.12
N PRO A 124 0.64 -20.74 -29.08
CA PRO A 124 0.73 -21.56 -30.29
C PRO A 124 -0.58 -21.56 -31.07
N SER A 125 -0.51 -21.30 -32.37
CA SER A 125 -1.66 -21.44 -33.27
C SER A 125 -1.81 -22.88 -33.75
N TRP A 126 -2.99 -23.23 -34.28
CA TRP A 126 -3.24 -24.56 -34.86
C TRP A 126 -2.26 -24.89 -36.00
N ASP A 127 -1.86 -23.89 -36.78
CA ASP A 127 -0.95 -24.04 -37.92
C ASP A 127 0.45 -24.48 -37.49
N GLU A 128 0.88 -24.14 -36.28
CA GLU A 128 2.16 -24.58 -35.71
C GLU A 128 2.17 -26.09 -35.38
N PHE A 129 1.00 -26.69 -35.15
CA PHE A 129 0.86 -28.13 -34.86
C PHE A 129 0.61 -28.98 -36.11
N MET A 130 0.13 -28.36 -37.19
CA MET A 130 -0.18 -29.01 -38.46
C MET A 130 0.72 -28.42 -39.57
N PRO A 131 2.01 -28.81 -39.65
CA PRO A 131 2.78 -28.54 -40.85
C PRO A 131 2.00 -29.14 -42.03
N GLU A 132 1.62 -28.29 -42.99
CA GLU A 132 0.70 -28.58 -44.09
C GLU A 132 0.67 -30.07 -44.46
N ARG A 133 -0.34 -30.81 -43.97
CA ARG A 133 -0.76 -32.00 -44.70
C ARG A 133 -1.45 -31.47 -45.93
N THR A 134 -0.71 -31.34 -47.02
CA THR A 134 -1.27 -31.29 -48.36
C THR A 134 -2.00 -32.61 -48.62
N VAL A 135 -3.16 -32.81 -47.99
CA VAL A 135 -4.11 -33.81 -48.46
C VAL A 135 -4.76 -33.14 -49.66
N SER A 136 -4.30 -33.53 -50.85
CA SER A 136 -4.94 -33.08 -52.09
C SER A 136 -6.44 -33.37 -51.98
N PHE A 137 -7.27 -32.41 -52.41
CA PHE A 137 -8.74 -32.52 -52.41
C PHE A 137 -9.28 -33.77 -53.13
N ASN A 138 -8.42 -34.49 -53.89
CA ASN A 138 -8.72 -35.72 -54.60
C ASN A 138 -8.89 -36.96 -53.70
N GLU A 139 -8.55 -36.91 -52.41
CA GLU A 139 -8.72 -38.07 -51.51
C GLU A 139 -10.07 -38.09 -50.78
N ILE A 140 -10.75 -36.93 -50.63
CA ILE A 140 -12.04 -36.84 -49.94
C ILE A 140 -13.18 -37.40 -50.82
N SER A 141 -13.07 -37.29 -52.15
CA SER A 141 -14.07 -37.83 -53.09
C SER A 141 -14.10 -39.35 -53.17
N LYS A 142 -13.14 -40.07 -52.57
CA LYS A 142 -13.16 -41.54 -52.53
C LYS A 142 -14.11 -42.11 -51.47
N TYR A 143 -14.56 -41.28 -50.52
CA TYR A 143 -15.35 -41.72 -49.37
C TYR A 143 -16.79 -41.16 -49.35
N SER A 144 -17.17 -40.31 -50.31
CA SER A 144 -18.54 -39.77 -50.38
C SER A 144 -19.57 -40.73 -50.96
N ASP A 145 -19.14 -41.77 -51.69
CA ASP A 145 -20.03 -42.63 -52.48
C ASP A 145 -20.61 -43.84 -51.71
N THR A 146 -20.30 -43.99 -50.42
CA THR A 146 -20.74 -45.16 -49.62
C THR A 146 -21.83 -44.89 -48.57
N LEU A 147 -22.43 -43.70 -48.52
CA LEU A 147 -23.50 -43.40 -47.55
C LEU A 147 -24.81 -42.99 -48.23
N THR A 148 -25.40 -43.93 -48.97
CA THR A 148 -26.83 -43.88 -49.34
C THR A 148 -27.61 -44.60 -48.25
N PHE A 149 -28.22 -43.86 -47.32
CA PHE A 149 -29.15 -44.46 -46.35
C PHE A 149 -30.48 -44.76 -47.04
N ALA A 150 -30.88 -46.04 -47.02
CA ALA A 150 -32.21 -46.47 -47.40
C ALA A 150 -33.24 -45.95 -46.39
N THR A 151 -34.36 -45.47 -46.93
CA THR A 151 -35.55 -44.92 -46.25
C THR A 151 -36.22 -45.91 -45.30
#